data_AF-A0AAD8PMY0-F1
#
_entry.id   AF-A0AAD8PMY0-F1
#
_cell.length_a   1.000
_cell.length_b   1.000
_cell.length_c   1.000
_cell.angle_alpha   90.00
_cell.angle_beta   90.00
_cell.angle_gamma   90.00
#
_symmetry.space_group_name_H-M   'P 1'
#
loop_
_entity.id
_entity.type
_entity.pdbx_description
1 polymer ?
#
loop_
_entity_poly.entity_id
_entity_poly.type
_entity_poly.pdbx_seq_one_letter_code
_entity_poly.pdbx_strand_id
1 'polypeptide(L)'
;MATTTTTTTTATATIRLPRSPYTRAKTITTVLRSLQRRDGEGPYVHGKQISFFNGRNKDDWNRMLPDPSHRDNISAFLKAPKAGKQSWVGFFSCPQRSWVGSGNAYKSADWHCFAALVVADGRGRGKHLLLYDNDAKAGVDTASSRISDVLWGLQKSLWETACNSGRYTLWYSTDRSRAGTDMCLRHALEKVQEWAALQDQTLDSESDARLSGFVKLFKK
;
A
#
# COMPACT_ATOMS: atom_id res chain seq x y z
N MET A 1 -44.14 23.86 15.82
CA MET A 1 -43.09 24.16 14.83
C MET A 1 -42.25 22.90 14.65
N ALA A 2 -42.29 22.29 13.46
CA ALA A 2 -41.59 21.04 13.18
C ALA A 2 -40.26 21.36 12.47
N THR A 3 -39.15 21.02 13.11
CA THR A 3 -37.79 21.25 12.60
C THR A 3 -37.47 20.13 11.59
N THR A 4 -37.40 20.48 10.31
CA THR A 4 -37.05 19.53 9.25
C THR A 4 -35.53 19.44 9.15
N THR A 5 -34.94 18.38 9.68
CA THR A 5 -33.51 18.09 9.56
C THR A 5 -33.20 17.68 8.12
N THR A 6 -32.49 18.54 7.38
CA THR A 6 -32.04 18.24 6.02
C THR A 6 -30.81 17.34 6.08
N THR A 7 -31.00 16.04 5.90
CA THR A 7 -29.90 15.08 5.74
C THR A 7 -29.25 15.30 4.37
N THR A 8 -28.11 16.00 4.32
CA THR A 8 -27.33 16.15 3.10
C THR A 8 -26.55 14.86 2.82
N THR A 9 -27.17 13.92 2.12
CA THR A 9 -26.50 12.74 1.58
C THR A 9 -25.55 13.18 0.47
N THR A 10 -24.27 13.32 0.79
CA THR A 10 -23.24 13.63 -0.21
C THR A 10 -23.01 12.39 -1.06
N ALA A 11 -23.45 12.42 -2.32
CA ALA A 11 -23.21 11.35 -3.27
C ALA A 11 -21.70 11.19 -3.51
N THR A 12 -21.11 10.09 -3.03
CA THR A 12 -19.71 9.75 -3.27
C THR A 12 -19.54 9.43 -4.76
N ALA A 13 -18.89 10.31 -5.52
CA ALA A 13 -18.56 10.04 -6.91
C ALA A 13 -17.74 8.73 -6.99
N THR A 14 -18.25 7.73 -7.71
CA THR A 14 -17.58 6.44 -7.86
C THR A 14 -16.28 6.61 -8.63
N ILE A 15 -15.14 6.55 -7.92
CA ILE A 15 -13.81 6.62 -8.55
C ILE A 15 -13.60 5.37 -9.40
N ARG A 16 -13.44 5.55 -10.71
CA ARG A 16 -13.13 4.45 -11.64
C ARG A 16 -11.65 4.09 -11.53
N LEU A 17 -11.34 2.94 -10.90
CA LEU A 17 -9.96 2.45 -10.84
C LEU A 17 -9.52 1.81 -12.17
N PRO A 18 -8.29 2.05 -12.61
CA PRO A 18 -7.73 1.46 -13.83
C PRO A 18 -7.69 -0.07 -13.77
N ARG A 19 -7.81 -0.68 -14.94
CA ARG A 19 -7.73 -2.14 -15.14
C ARG A 19 -6.54 -2.56 -15.99
N SER A 20 -6.01 -1.66 -16.82
CA SER A 20 -4.89 -1.96 -17.72
C SER A 20 -3.58 -1.96 -16.94
N PRO A 21 -2.76 -3.02 -17.02
CA PRO A 21 -1.44 -3.04 -16.38
C PRO A 21 -0.49 -1.97 -16.94
N TYR A 22 -0.77 -1.45 -18.14
CA TYR A 22 -0.02 -0.37 -18.79
C TYR A 22 -0.46 1.03 -18.37
N THR A 23 -1.30 1.15 -17.34
CA THR A 23 -1.75 2.46 -16.84
C THR A 23 -0.55 3.29 -16.40
N ARG A 24 -0.47 4.53 -16.90
CA ARG A 24 0.62 5.45 -16.57
C ARG A 24 0.60 5.89 -15.11
N ALA A 25 1.79 6.15 -14.56
CA ALA A 25 1.97 6.60 -13.17
C ALA A 25 1.20 7.90 -12.87
N LYS A 26 1.10 8.80 -13.86
CA LYS A 26 0.31 10.04 -13.73
C LYS A 26 -1.18 9.76 -13.47
N THR A 27 -1.76 8.79 -14.17
CA THR A 27 -3.17 8.41 -13.96
C THR A 27 -3.37 7.79 -12.59
N ILE A 28 -2.46 6.91 -12.16
CA ILE A 28 -2.50 6.30 -10.82
C ILE A 28 -2.37 7.38 -9.73
N THR A 29 -1.48 8.36 -9.92
CA THR A 29 -1.35 9.53 -9.04
C THR A 29 -2.69 10.29 -8.88
N THR A 30 -3.41 10.52 -9.98
CA THR A 30 -4.73 11.18 -9.92
C THR A 30 -5.73 10.37 -9.10
N VAL A 31 -5.76 9.03 -9.29
CA VAL A 31 -6.63 8.14 -8.50
C VAL A 31 -6.27 8.21 -7.01
N LEU A 32 -5.00 8.02 -6.64
CA LEU A 32 -4.56 8.05 -5.24
C LEU A 32 -4.90 9.38 -4.56
N ARG A 33 -4.70 10.51 -5.25
CA ARG A 33 -5.07 11.82 -4.71
C ARG A 33 -6.57 11.99 -4.55
N SER A 34 -7.38 11.43 -5.45
CA SER A 34 -8.85 11.48 -5.34
C SER A 34 -9.40 10.63 -4.19
N LEU A 35 -8.63 9.64 -3.71
CA LEU A 35 -8.99 8.81 -2.57
C LEU A 35 -8.75 9.49 -1.21
N GLN A 36 -8.01 10.60 -1.17
CA GLN A 36 -7.86 11.36 0.07
C GLN A 36 -9.21 11.96 0.48
N ARG A 37 -9.73 11.54 1.63
CA ARG A 37 -10.98 12.08 2.18
C ARG A 37 -10.83 13.56 2.54
N ARG A 38 -11.81 14.37 2.14
CA ARG A 38 -11.84 15.83 2.34
C ARG A 38 -12.34 16.25 3.72
N ASP A 39 -13.11 15.38 4.36
CA ASP A 39 -13.62 15.59 5.73
C ASP A 39 -12.51 15.56 6.78
N GLY A 40 -11.32 15.07 6.44
CA GLY A 40 -10.22 14.94 7.38
C GLY A 40 -10.43 13.81 8.39
N GLU A 41 -11.39 12.91 8.19
CA GLU A 41 -11.69 11.80 9.10
C GLU A 41 -11.03 10.49 8.65
N GLY A 42 -10.58 10.41 7.38
CA GLY A 42 -9.89 9.26 6.82
C GLY A 42 -8.38 9.19 7.10
N PRO A 43 -7.73 8.05 6.79
CA PRO A 43 -6.28 7.93 6.80
C PRO A 43 -5.61 8.93 5.85
N TYR A 44 -4.31 9.14 6.04
CA TYR A 44 -3.48 9.74 5.00
C TYR A 44 -3.33 8.76 3.83
N VAL A 45 -3.68 9.18 2.62
CA VAL A 45 -3.43 8.41 1.39
C VAL A 45 -2.21 9.00 0.70
N HIS A 46 -1.16 8.20 0.51
CA HIS A 46 0.02 8.67 -0.20
C HIS A 46 -0.30 8.95 -1.66
N GLY A 47 -0.14 10.21 -2.07
CA GLY A 47 -0.62 10.70 -3.37
C GLY A 47 0.21 10.30 -4.59
N LYS A 48 1.18 9.39 -4.45
CA LYS A 48 2.00 8.85 -5.54
C LYS A 48 2.22 7.35 -5.30
N GLN A 49 2.48 6.61 -6.37
CA GLN A 49 2.83 5.20 -6.25
C GLN A 49 4.28 5.05 -5.78
N ILE A 50 4.53 4.07 -4.92
CA ILE A 50 5.88 3.75 -4.46
C ILE A 50 6.46 2.66 -5.35
N SER A 51 7.59 2.97 -6.00
CA SER A 51 8.24 2.03 -6.94
C SER A 51 9.69 1.73 -6.62
N PHE A 52 10.32 2.53 -5.76
CA PHE A 52 11.76 2.47 -5.54
C PHE A 52 12.07 2.26 -4.07
N PHE A 53 13.13 1.50 -3.79
CA PHE A 53 13.52 1.26 -2.41
C PHE A 53 14.16 2.51 -1.77
N ASN A 54 14.90 3.30 -2.55
CA ASN A 54 15.51 4.55 -2.09
C ASN A 54 15.60 5.63 -3.18
N GLY A 55 16.17 6.80 -2.84
CA GLY A 55 16.36 7.93 -3.75
C GLY A 55 17.30 7.62 -4.90
N ARG A 56 18.46 7.02 -4.62
CA ARG A 56 19.44 6.62 -5.65
C ARG A 56 18.83 5.72 -6.71
N ASN A 57 18.07 4.71 -6.29
CA ASN A 57 17.33 3.83 -7.18
C ASN A 57 16.26 4.57 -7.99
N LYS A 58 15.63 5.62 -7.45
CA LYS A 58 14.74 6.46 -8.26
C LYS A 58 15.52 7.26 -9.31
N ASP A 59 16.67 7.82 -8.95
CA ASP A 59 17.49 8.66 -9.83
C ASP A 59 18.07 7.85 -11.00
N ASP A 60 18.58 6.64 -10.72
CA ASP A 60 19.09 5.72 -11.74
C ASP A 60 18.02 5.37 -12.79
N TRP A 61 16.76 5.34 -12.37
CA TRP A 61 15.61 4.97 -13.20
C TRP A 61 14.89 6.14 -13.86
N ASN A 62 15.26 7.37 -13.51
CA ASN A 62 14.58 8.59 -13.97
C ASN A 62 14.61 8.75 -15.51
N ARG A 63 15.59 8.15 -16.18
CA ARG A 63 15.69 8.17 -17.66
C ARG A 63 15.00 7.00 -18.35
N MET A 64 14.65 5.95 -17.61
CA MET A 64 14.18 4.69 -18.18
C MET A 64 12.67 4.52 -18.07
N LEU A 65 12.03 5.08 -17.03
CA LEU A 65 10.59 4.91 -16.82
C LEU A 65 9.76 6.07 -17.37
N PRO A 66 8.55 5.81 -17.88
CA PRO A 66 7.59 6.88 -18.09
C PRO A 66 7.12 7.45 -16.75
N ASP A 67 6.96 8.77 -16.71
CA ASP A 67 6.44 9.54 -15.58
C ASP A 67 7.17 9.27 -14.23
N PRO A 68 8.51 9.28 -14.17
CA PRO A 68 9.27 8.95 -12.96
C PRO A 68 9.03 9.95 -11.82
N SER A 69 8.64 11.19 -12.13
CA SER A 69 8.24 12.22 -11.17
C SER A 69 6.93 11.90 -10.43
N HIS A 70 6.11 11.00 -10.98
CA HIS A 70 4.86 10.49 -10.40
C HIS A 70 5.05 9.21 -9.57
N ARG A 71 6.30 8.79 -9.38
CA ARG A 71 6.70 7.64 -8.55
C ARG A 71 7.55 8.13 -7.39
N ASP A 72 7.37 7.56 -6.22
CA ASP A 72 8.17 7.84 -5.03
C ASP A 72 8.90 6.59 -4.52
N ASN A 73 9.74 6.81 -3.52
CA ASN A 73 10.46 5.75 -2.83
C ASN A 73 9.85 5.47 -1.45
N ILE A 74 10.27 4.38 -0.82
CA ILE A 74 9.77 3.97 0.51
C ILE A 74 9.97 5.08 1.55
N SER A 75 11.10 5.77 1.54
CA SER A 75 11.39 6.81 2.53
C SER A 75 10.42 7.98 2.41
N ALA A 76 10.09 8.41 1.18
CA ALA A 76 9.11 9.45 0.94
C ALA A 76 7.72 9.08 1.49
N PHE A 77 7.32 7.80 1.36
CA PHE A 77 6.07 7.31 1.94
C PHE A 77 6.06 7.30 3.47
N LEU A 78 7.10 6.72 4.09
CA LEU A 78 7.17 6.59 5.54
C LEU A 78 7.35 7.95 6.24
N LYS A 79 8.09 8.88 5.64
CA LYS A 79 8.39 10.21 6.20
C LYS A 79 7.46 11.32 5.74
N ALA A 80 6.50 11.04 4.86
CA ALA A 80 5.54 12.05 4.42
C ALA A 80 4.85 12.74 5.63
N PRO A 81 4.60 14.06 5.57
CA PRO A 81 3.88 14.75 6.61
C PRO A 81 2.44 14.23 6.67
N LYS A 82 2.11 13.56 7.78
CA LYS A 82 0.82 12.91 7.99
C LYS A 82 -0.16 13.77 8.77
N ALA A 83 0.18 15.02 9.11
CA ALA A 83 -0.72 15.95 9.80
C ALA A 83 -1.44 15.35 11.04
N GLY A 84 -0.72 14.57 11.85
CA GLY A 84 -1.27 13.94 13.06
C GLY A 84 -2.10 12.66 12.81
N LYS A 85 -2.18 12.16 11.57
CA LYS A 85 -2.93 10.94 11.24
C LYS A 85 -2.40 9.71 11.94
N GLN A 86 -3.32 8.87 12.44
CA GLN A 86 -3.04 7.60 13.11
C GLN A 86 -2.75 6.48 12.12
N SER A 87 -3.21 6.62 10.89
CA SER A 87 -3.11 5.60 9.87
C SER A 87 -2.81 6.19 8.50
N TRP A 88 -2.11 5.42 7.67
CA TRP A 88 -1.80 5.81 6.31
C TRP A 88 -1.66 4.66 5.33
N VAL A 89 -2.08 4.93 4.09
CA VAL A 89 -2.19 3.96 3.01
C VAL A 89 -1.19 4.29 1.91
N GLY A 90 -0.52 3.28 1.39
CA GLY A 90 0.40 3.37 0.26
C GLY A 90 0.08 2.34 -0.82
N PHE A 91 0.18 2.76 -2.08
CA PHE A 91 0.12 1.88 -3.23
C PHE A 91 1.52 1.64 -3.77
N PHE A 92 1.90 0.38 -3.92
CA PHE A 92 3.22 -0.03 -4.35
C PHE A 92 3.14 -0.71 -5.71
N SER A 93 4.09 -0.38 -6.58
CA SER A 93 4.20 -0.97 -7.91
C SER A 93 5.66 -1.08 -8.28
N CYS A 94 6.16 -2.30 -8.46
CA CYS A 94 7.56 -2.59 -8.77
C CYS A 94 7.69 -3.69 -9.82
N PRO A 95 8.76 -3.71 -10.63
CA PRO A 95 9.04 -4.85 -11.50
C PRO A 95 9.27 -6.13 -10.67
N GLN A 96 8.73 -7.27 -11.09
CA GLN A 96 8.88 -8.56 -10.38
C GLN A 96 10.34 -9.07 -10.35
N ARG A 97 11.19 -8.68 -11.30
CA ARG A 97 12.60 -9.11 -11.37
C ARG A 97 13.53 -7.97 -11.00
N SER A 98 14.54 -8.25 -10.16
CA SER A 98 15.66 -7.35 -9.91
C SER A 98 16.39 -7.05 -11.22
N TRP A 99 16.49 -5.78 -11.52
CA TRP A 99 17.07 -5.23 -12.74
C TRP A 99 18.54 -4.87 -12.50
N VAL A 100 19.43 -5.81 -12.78
CA VAL A 100 20.85 -5.50 -12.99
C VAL A 100 21.18 -5.96 -14.42
N GLY A 101 21.22 -5.01 -15.37
CA GLY A 101 21.53 -5.30 -16.78
C GLY A 101 21.20 -4.16 -17.74
N SER A 102 22.01 -4.00 -18.81
CA SER A 102 21.85 -3.00 -19.86
C SER A 102 20.73 -3.36 -20.84
N GLY A 103 19.62 -2.62 -20.86
CA GLY A 103 18.59 -2.75 -21.90
C GLY A 103 17.20 -2.19 -21.54
N ASN A 104 16.37 -1.93 -22.57
CA ASN A 104 14.99 -1.43 -22.49
C ASN A 104 13.96 -2.44 -21.94
N ALA A 105 14.39 -3.51 -21.29
CA ALA A 105 13.51 -4.64 -21.02
C ALA A 105 12.48 -4.37 -19.88
N TYR A 106 12.46 -3.16 -19.29
CA TYR A 106 11.39 -2.71 -18.39
C TYR A 106 10.02 -2.67 -19.08
N LYS A 107 10.02 -2.60 -20.42
CA LYS A 107 8.83 -2.67 -21.27
C LYS A 107 8.19 -4.06 -21.30
N SER A 108 8.96 -5.10 -20.95
CA SER A 108 8.54 -6.51 -20.98
C SER A 108 8.57 -7.18 -19.60
N ALA A 109 8.88 -6.46 -18.53
CA ALA A 109 8.81 -7.01 -17.18
C ALA A 109 7.43 -6.82 -16.59
N ASP A 110 6.88 -7.91 -16.06
CA ASP A 110 5.63 -7.88 -15.32
C ASP A 110 5.82 -7.04 -14.05
N TRP A 111 4.98 -6.02 -13.94
CA TRP A 111 4.91 -5.16 -12.77
C TRP A 111 4.02 -5.84 -11.73
N HIS A 112 4.57 -6.02 -10.54
CA HIS A 112 3.80 -6.43 -9.38
C HIS A 112 3.24 -5.20 -8.67
N CYS A 113 1.99 -5.29 -8.20
CA CYS A 113 1.37 -4.24 -7.41
C CYS A 113 0.86 -4.82 -6.10
N PHE A 114 1.07 -4.09 -5.01
CA PHE A 114 0.57 -4.44 -3.68
C PHE A 114 0.18 -3.18 -2.92
N ALA A 115 -0.57 -3.32 -1.83
CA ALA A 115 -0.97 -2.21 -0.98
C ALA A 115 -0.39 -2.37 0.42
N ALA A 116 -0.12 -1.24 1.08
CA ALA A 116 0.26 -1.24 2.48
C ALA A 116 -0.59 -0.27 3.29
N LEU A 117 -0.99 -0.69 4.49
CA LEU A 117 -1.59 0.16 5.51
C LEU A 117 -0.68 0.16 6.74
N VAL A 118 -0.33 1.35 7.19
CA VAL A 118 0.35 1.54 8.47
C VAL A 118 -0.64 2.13 9.45
N VAL A 119 -0.70 1.58 10.66
CA VAL A 119 -1.59 2.07 11.73
C VAL A 119 -0.79 2.19 13.02
N ALA A 120 -0.97 3.27 13.77
CA ALA A 120 -0.42 3.39 15.12
C ALA A 120 -1.01 2.33 16.04
N ASP A 121 -0.17 1.75 16.91
CA ASP A 121 -0.62 0.86 17.99
C ASP A 121 -1.25 1.71 19.10
N GLY A 122 -2.52 1.49 19.43
CA GLY A 122 -3.18 2.27 20.48
C GLY A 122 -2.93 1.77 21.89
N ARG A 123 -2.29 0.60 22.06
CA ARG A 123 -1.92 0.04 23.38
C ARG A 123 -0.52 0.43 23.82
N GLY A 124 0.28 1.08 22.98
CA GLY A 124 1.67 1.36 23.33
C GLY A 124 2.48 2.09 22.27
N ARG A 125 3.80 1.88 22.31
CA ARG A 125 4.73 2.48 21.36
C ARG A 125 4.98 1.51 20.21
N GLY A 126 4.51 1.85 19.02
CA GLY A 126 4.76 1.07 17.82
C GLY A 126 3.75 1.34 16.73
N LYS A 127 3.87 0.61 15.63
CA LYS A 127 2.92 0.64 14.52
C LYS A 127 2.68 -0.78 14.00
N HIS A 128 1.55 -0.97 13.36
CA HIS A 128 1.25 -2.16 12.57
C HIS A 128 1.46 -1.84 11.10
N LEU A 129 2.15 -2.71 10.37
CA LEU A 129 2.28 -2.67 8.92
C LEU A 129 1.49 -3.85 8.35
N LEU A 130 0.40 -3.57 7.65
CA LEU A 130 -0.40 -4.56 6.93
C LEU A 130 0.02 -4.51 5.46
N LEU A 131 0.43 -5.66 4.92
CA LEU A 131 0.76 -5.81 3.50
C LEU A 131 -0.32 -6.67 2.82
N TYR A 132 -1.04 -6.05 1.89
CA TYR A 132 -1.97 -6.77 1.01
C TYR A 132 -1.31 -7.04 -0.32
N ASP A 133 -1.19 -8.32 -0.67
CA ASP A 133 -0.70 -8.82 -1.94
C ASP A 133 -1.74 -9.77 -2.53
N ASN A 134 -2.30 -9.45 -3.71
CA ASN A 134 -3.27 -10.31 -4.37
C ASN A 134 -2.65 -11.63 -4.86
N ASP A 135 -1.33 -11.66 -5.03
CA ASP A 135 -0.54 -12.85 -5.39
C ASP A 135 0.19 -13.38 -4.14
N ALA A 136 -0.49 -13.33 -2.99
CA ALA A 136 0.07 -13.76 -1.73
C ALA A 136 0.73 -15.15 -1.82
N LYS A 137 1.86 -15.32 -1.12
CA LYS A 137 2.60 -16.58 -1.12
C LYS A 137 1.72 -17.72 -0.59
N ALA A 138 1.78 -18.87 -1.26
CA ALA A 138 1.06 -20.08 -0.85
C ALA A 138 1.62 -20.63 0.48
N GLY A 139 0.76 -21.23 1.30
CA GLY A 139 1.17 -21.94 2.51
C GLY A 139 1.65 -21.03 3.65
N VAL A 140 1.32 -19.75 3.63
CA VAL A 140 1.63 -18.83 4.73
C VAL A 140 0.60 -19.00 5.84
N ASP A 141 1.08 -19.40 7.01
CA ASP A 141 0.32 -19.52 8.26
C ASP A 141 0.95 -18.74 9.43
N THR A 142 0.15 -18.46 10.46
CA THR A 142 0.55 -17.76 11.69
C THR A 142 1.46 -18.58 12.61
N ALA A 143 1.71 -19.87 12.37
CA ALA A 143 2.47 -20.71 13.31
C ALA A 143 3.93 -20.85 12.90
N SER A 144 4.22 -20.77 11.60
CA SER A 144 5.52 -21.18 11.04
C SER A 144 6.18 -20.14 10.14
N SER A 145 5.42 -19.16 9.63
CA SER A 145 5.90 -18.31 8.55
C SER A 145 6.84 -17.20 9.02
N ARG A 146 8.08 -17.24 8.51
CA ARG A 146 9.10 -16.22 8.76
C ARG A 146 9.01 -15.11 7.74
N ILE A 147 9.31 -13.89 8.16
CA ILE A 147 9.34 -12.72 7.27
C ILE A 147 10.31 -12.95 6.09
N SER A 148 11.46 -13.56 6.34
CA SER A 148 12.47 -13.89 5.31
C SER A 148 11.95 -14.81 4.22
N ASP A 149 10.98 -15.65 4.55
CA ASP A 149 10.47 -16.70 3.67
C ASP A 149 9.26 -16.20 2.89
N VAL A 150 8.58 -15.15 3.38
CA VAL A 150 7.35 -14.62 2.79
C VAL A 150 7.62 -13.36 1.97
N LEU A 151 8.37 -12.40 2.50
CA LEU A 151 8.57 -11.11 1.84
C LEU A 151 9.75 -11.14 0.86
N TRP A 152 9.56 -10.47 -0.28
CA TRP A 152 10.55 -10.36 -1.34
C TRP A 152 10.52 -8.95 -1.97
N GLY A 153 11.56 -8.62 -2.74
CA GLY A 153 11.67 -7.36 -3.49
C GLY A 153 11.35 -6.11 -2.66
N LEU A 154 10.40 -5.30 -3.16
CA LEU A 154 10.03 -4.03 -2.55
C LEU A 154 9.27 -4.20 -1.21
N GLN A 155 8.57 -5.32 -0.99
CA GLN A 155 7.91 -5.61 0.29
C GLN A 155 8.93 -5.81 1.40
N LYS A 156 9.97 -6.62 1.13
CA LYS A 156 11.07 -6.82 2.07
C LYS A 156 11.79 -5.51 2.36
N SER A 157 12.07 -4.73 1.32
CA SER A 157 12.69 -3.40 1.46
C SER A 157 11.84 -2.45 2.31
N LEU A 158 10.51 -2.48 2.16
CA LEU A 158 9.56 -1.70 2.96
C LEU A 158 9.62 -2.09 4.42
N TRP A 159 9.57 -3.40 4.72
CA TRP A 159 9.69 -3.92 6.07
C TRP A 159 11.00 -3.49 6.74
N GLU A 160 12.14 -3.70 6.07
CA GLU A 160 13.46 -3.32 6.59
C GLU A 160 13.56 -1.82 6.87
N THR A 161 13.09 -0.99 5.93
CA THR A 161 13.08 0.47 6.11
C THR A 161 12.14 0.90 7.23
N ALA A 162 10.99 0.25 7.40
CA ALA A 162 10.06 0.52 8.50
C ALA A 162 10.70 0.20 9.85
N CYS A 163 11.34 -0.96 9.99
CA CYS A 163 12.07 -1.34 11.21
C CYS A 163 13.19 -0.38 11.58
N ASN A 164 13.88 0.19 10.58
CA ASN A 164 14.91 1.21 10.82
C ASN A 164 14.33 2.53 11.34
N SER A 165 13.03 2.76 11.19
CA SER A 165 12.34 3.97 11.65
C SER A 165 11.58 3.78 12.98
N GLY A 166 11.53 2.56 13.52
CA GLY A 166 10.88 2.28 14.79
C GLY A 166 10.36 0.85 14.92
N ARG A 167 9.56 0.61 15.96
CA ARG A 167 8.95 -0.69 16.23
C ARG A 167 7.72 -0.91 15.35
N TYR A 168 7.74 -1.99 14.58
CA TYR A 168 6.63 -2.41 13.73
C TYR A 168 6.24 -3.87 14.00
N THR A 169 4.94 -4.14 13.93
CA THR A 169 4.38 -5.48 13.82
C THR A 169 3.91 -5.71 12.39
N LEU A 170 4.36 -6.79 11.75
CA LEU A 170 4.00 -7.10 10.36
C LEU A 170 2.80 -8.06 10.28
N TRP A 171 1.83 -7.67 9.47
CA TRP A 171 0.70 -8.48 9.08
C TRP A 171 0.70 -8.66 7.56
N TYR A 172 0.42 -9.87 7.10
CA TYR A 172 0.47 -10.23 5.68
C TYR A 172 -0.84 -10.88 5.26
N SER A 173 -1.42 -10.45 4.12
CA SER A 173 -2.67 -11.03 3.62
C SER A 173 -2.45 -12.45 3.13
N THR A 174 -3.37 -13.36 3.46
CA THR A 174 -3.35 -14.76 2.98
C THR A 174 -4.45 -15.09 1.99
N ASP A 175 -5.34 -14.14 1.69
CA ASP A 175 -6.36 -14.29 0.66
C ASP A 175 -5.70 -14.38 -0.73
N ARG A 176 -5.86 -15.55 -1.36
CA ARG A 176 -5.35 -15.86 -2.70
C ARG A 176 -6.48 -16.05 -3.72
N SER A 177 -7.71 -15.67 -3.39
CA SER A 177 -8.88 -15.81 -4.29
C SER A 177 -8.71 -15.08 -5.63
N ARG A 178 -7.75 -14.14 -5.72
CA ARG A 178 -7.46 -13.31 -6.89
C ARG A 178 -6.05 -13.53 -7.46
N ALA A 179 -5.32 -14.53 -6.97
CA ALA A 179 -3.96 -14.81 -7.42
C ALA A 179 -3.94 -15.28 -8.88
N GLY A 180 -2.95 -14.83 -9.65
CA GLY A 180 -2.77 -15.24 -11.06
C GLY A 180 -3.83 -14.71 -12.03
N THR A 181 -4.57 -13.66 -11.64
CA THR A 181 -5.58 -13.02 -12.49
C THR A 181 -5.01 -11.95 -13.43
N ASP A 182 -3.71 -11.67 -13.36
CA ASP A 182 -3.02 -10.57 -14.06
C ASP A 182 -3.66 -9.19 -13.80
N MET A 183 -4.38 -9.04 -12.68
CA MET A 183 -5.09 -7.84 -12.28
C MET A 183 -4.53 -7.21 -10.99
N CYS A 184 -3.25 -7.45 -10.67
CA CYS A 184 -2.62 -6.96 -9.44
C CYS A 184 -2.76 -5.43 -9.26
N LEU A 185 -2.64 -4.64 -10.34
CA LEU A 185 -2.89 -3.19 -10.32
C LEU A 185 -4.30 -2.87 -9.80
N ARG A 186 -5.31 -3.52 -10.37
CA ARG A 186 -6.72 -3.26 -10.04
C ARG A 186 -7.00 -3.65 -8.60
N HIS A 187 -6.58 -4.83 -8.18
CA HIS A 187 -6.86 -5.35 -6.84
C HIS A 187 -6.12 -4.59 -5.74
N ALA A 188 -4.85 -4.21 -5.97
CA ALA A 188 -4.13 -3.37 -5.04
C ALA A 188 -4.78 -1.97 -4.90
N LEU A 189 -5.27 -1.36 -6.00
CA LEU A 189 -6.01 -0.09 -5.92
C LEU A 189 -7.37 -0.23 -5.26
N GLU A 190 -8.08 -1.34 -5.45
CA GLU A 190 -9.32 -1.64 -4.72
C GLU A 190 -9.05 -1.69 -3.22
N LYS A 191 -7.95 -2.34 -2.81
CA LYS A 191 -7.58 -2.40 -1.40
C LYS A 191 -7.21 -1.03 -0.84
N VAL A 192 -6.50 -0.21 -1.62
CA VAL A 192 -6.20 1.18 -1.23
C VAL A 192 -7.49 2.00 -1.10
N GLN A 193 -8.46 1.82 -1.98
CA GLN A 193 -9.76 2.49 -1.90
C GLN A 193 -10.55 2.04 -0.67
N GLU A 194 -10.59 0.73 -0.38
CA GLU A 194 -11.21 0.18 0.82
C GLU A 194 -10.59 0.79 2.08
N TRP A 195 -9.26 0.78 2.18
CA TRP A 195 -8.57 1.35 3.33
C TRP A 195 -8.69 2.87 3.43
N ALA A 196 -8.73 3.59 2.30
CA ALA A 196 -8.95 5.03 2.29
C ALA A 196 -10.33 5.45 2.83
N ALA A 197 -11.32 4.56 2.78
CA ALA A 197 -12.66 4.79 3.29
C ALA A 197 -12.78 4.55 4.81
N LEU A 198 -11.77 3.94 5.44
CA LEU A 198 -11.76 3.73 6.90
C LEU A 198 -11.69 5.05 7.66
N GLN A 199 -12.09 5.02 8.93
CA GLN A 199 -11.81 6.10 9.87
C GLN A 199 -10.34 6.05 10.30
N ASP A 200 -9.76 7.22 10.55
CA ASP A 200 -8.40 7.36 11.05
C ASP A 200 -8.32 7.02 12.54
N GLN A 201 -8.04 5.75 12.83
CA GLN A 201 -8.03 5.22 14.19
C GLN A 201 -6.81 4.33 14.41
N THR A 202 -6.33 4.29 15.66
CA THR A 202 -5.31 3.35 16.13
C THR A 202 -5.80 1.91 16.02
N LEU A 203 -4.89 0.95 16.04
CA LEU A 203 -5.20 -0.47 16.12
C LEU A 203 -5.03 -0.94 17.55
N ASP A 204 -6.15 -1.26 18.18
CA ASP A 204 -6.22 -1.53 19.62
C ASP A 204 -6.43 -3.01 19.94
N SER A 205 -6.56 -3.89 18.95
CA SER A 205 -6.78 -5.32 19.17
C SER A 205 -6.38 -6.17 17.97
N GLU A 206 -5.91 -7.40 18.22
CA GLU A 206 -5.69 -8.38 17.15
C GLU A 206 -7.01 -8.90 16.54
N SER A 207 -8.16 -8.64 17.20
CA SER A 207 -9.50 -8.91 16.67
C SER A 207 -10.07 -7.78 15.80
N ASP A 208 -9.27 -6.75 15.51
CA ASP A 208 -9.69 -5.63 14.65
C ASP A 208 -10.08 -6.13 13.25
N ALA A 209 -11.21 -5.64 12.74
CA ALA A 209 -11.74 -6.06 11.44
C ALA A 209 -10.75 -5.80 10.28
N ARG A 210 -9.86 -4.82 10.40
CA ARG A 210 -8.80 -4.53 9.41
C ARG A 210 -7.78 -5.66 9.28
N LEU A 211 -7.69 -6.54 10.29
CA LEU A 211 -6.82 -7.72 10.30
C LEU A 211 -7.50 -8.99 9.76
N SER A 212 -8.78 -8.91 9.38
CA SER A 212 -9.46 -10.05 8.76
C SER A 212 -8.77 -10.48 7.47
N GLY A 213 -8.40 -11.77 7.38
CA GLY A 213 -7.63 -12.32 6.25
C GLY A 213 -6.13 -12.00 6.28
N PHE A 214 -5.61 -11.49 7.40
CA PHE A 214 -4.19 -11.27 7.62
C PHE A 214 -3.64 -12.20 8.69
N VAL A 215 -2.37 -12.55 8.53
CA VAL A 215 -1.59 -13.32 9.50
C VAL A 215 -0.39 -12.51 9.97
N LYS A 216 -0.09 -12.62 11.26
CA LYS A 216 1.10 -12.01 11.85
C LYS A 216 2.34 -12.80 11.42
N LEU A 217 3.36 -12.12 10.93
CA LEU A 217 4.66 -12.74 10.61
C LEU A 217 5.68 -12.45 11.71
N PHE A 218 6.58 -13.40 11.97
CA PHE A 218 7.59 -13.27 13.01
C PHE A 218 8.98 -13.09 12.45
N LYS A 219 9.76 -12.27 13.15
CA LYS A 219 11.20 -12.14 12.96
C LYS A 219 11.86 -13.34 13.66
N LYS A 220 12.39 -14.30 12.89
CA LYS A 220 13.33 -15.32 13.37
C LYS A 220 14.70 -14.97 12.83
#